data_AF-A0A7W0V238-F1
#
_entry.id   AF-A0A7W0V238-F1
#
_cell.length_a   1.000
_cell.length_b   1.000
_cell.length_c   1.000
_cell.angle_alpha   90.00
_cell.angle_beta   90.00
_cell.angle_gamma   90.00
#
_symmetry.space_group_name_H-M   'P 1'
#
loop_
_entity.id
_entity.type
_entity.pdbx_description
1 polymer ?
#
loop_
_entity_poly.entity_id
_entity_poly.type
_entity_poly.pdbx_seq_one_letter_code
_entity_poly.pdbx_strand_id
1 'polypeptide(L)'
;MTTKKAISEVVGHIRVADGSSDAVYRALRPLLCASCGRPIAEGEIFTRRKPPGQHLRLMPQCTDCAPVQFHTSDRKIRSALIEALLSPAPETPLTHAPAVMKPLTDEAAQAREKREKAAREVQ
;
A
#
# COMPACT_ATOMS: atom_id res chain seq x y z
N MET A 1 -25.03 -7.40 14.13
CA MET A 1 -24.60 -6.39 13.13
C MET A 1 -23.76 -7.08 12.07
N THR A 2 -24.34 -7.45 10.92
CA THR A 2 -23.58 -8.04 9.81
C THR A 2 -22.85 -6.93 9.06
N THR A 3 -21.53 -6.87 9.19
CA THR A 3 -20.67 -6.02 8.37
C THR A 3 -20.84 -6.43 6.91
N LYS A 4 -21.42 -5.54 6.08
CA LYS A 4 -21.55 -5.77 4.64
C LYS A 4 -20.13 -5.88 4.05
N LYS A 5 -19.74 -7.06 3.58
CA LYS A 5 -18.47 -7.25 2.86
C LYS A 5 -18.51 -6.46 1.55
N ALA A 6 -17.49 -5.64 1.30
CA ALA A 6 -17.35 -4.91 0.05
C ALA A 6 -17.16 -5.88 -1.13
N ILE A 7 -17.72 -5.54 -2.28
CA ILE A 7 -17.69 -6.39 -3.49
C ILE A 7 -16.48 -6.06 -4.39
N SER A 8 -15.95 -4.84 -4.27
CA SER A 8 -14.83 -4.33 -5.06
C SER A 8 -14.21 -3.13 -4.34
N GLU A 9 -12.93 -2.87 -4.59
CA GLU A 9 -12.20 -1.69 -4.12
C GLU A 9 -11.75 -0.81 -5.30
N VAL A 10 -11.56 0.49 -5.05
CA VAL A 10 -11.00 1.41 -6.05
C VAL A 10 -9.48 1.29 -6.00
N VAL A 11 -8.84 1.01 -7.13
CA VAL A 11 -7.38 0.90 -7.26
C VAL A 11 -6.74 2.09 -7.98
N GLY A 12 -7.56 2.93 -8.61
CA GLY A 12 -7.08 4.12 -9.29
C GLY A 12 -8.15 4.78 -10.15
N HIS A 13 -7.71 5.71 -10.98
CA HIS A 13 -8.55 6.43 -11.92
C HIS A 13 -7.87 6.46 -13.29
N ILE A 14 -8.65 6.35 -14.36
CA ILE A 14 -8.19 6.52 -15.74
C ILE A 14 -8.82 7.76 -16.35
N ARG A 15 -8.14 8.37 -17.33
CA ARG A 15 -8.73 9.39 -18.18
C ARG A 15 -9.39 8.73 -19.39
N VAL A 16 -10.61 9.14 -19.67
CA VAL A 16 -11.38 8.67 -20.83
C VAL A 16 -11.30 9.73 -21.94
N ALA A 17 -11.58 9.36 -23.18
CA ALA A 17 -11.42 10.21 -24.37
C ALA A 17 -12.20 11.53 -24.32
N ASP A 18 -13.28 11.58 -23.55
CA ASP A 18 -14.09 12.79 -23.30
C ASP A 18 -13.47 13.73 -22.24
N GLY A 19 -12.27 13.41 -21.75
CA GLY A 19 -11.57 14.16 -20.70
C GLY A 19 -12.09 13.86 -19.29
N SER A 20 -13.12 13.01 -19.14
CA SER A 20 -13.62 12.59 -17.84
C SER A 20 -12.67 11.59 -17.17
N SER A 21 -12.82 11.44 -15.85
CA SER A 21 -12.05 10.46 -15.09
C SER A 21 -12.94 9.34 -14.58
N ASP A 22 -12.62 8.12 -14.98
CA ASP A 22 -13.33 6.90 -14.54
C ASP A 22 -12.55 6.21 -13.43
N ALA A 23 -13.26 5.76 -12.40
CA ALA A 23 -12.68 4.92 -11.36
C ALA A 23 -12.41 3.51 -11.89
N VAL A 24 -11.23 3.00 -11.55
CA VAL A 24 -10.81 1.62 -11.82
C VAL A 24 -10.92 0.83 -10.53
N TYR A 25 -11.51 -0.36 -10.65
CA TYR A 25 -11.81 -1.22 -9.52
C TYR A 25 -11.04 -2.53 -9.60
N ARG A 26 -10.73 -3.10 -8.44
CA ARG A 26 -10.33 -4.50 -8.29
C ARG A 26 -11.48 -5.30 -7.69
N ALA A 27 -11.77 -6.47 -8.26
CA ALA A 27 -12.80 -7.36 -7.77
C ALA A 27 -12.34 -8.05 -6.48
N LEU A 28 -13.16 -7.97 -5.41
CA LEU A 28 -12.91 -8.69 -4.15
C LEU A 28 -13.67 -10.03 -4.10
N ARG A 29 -14.39 -10.35 -5.17
CA ARG A 29 -15.11 -11.59 -5.41
C ARG A 29 -15.44 -11.70 -6.90
N PRO A 30 -15.78 -12.89 -7.42
CA PRO A 30 -16.19 -13.04 -8.81
C PRO A 30 -17.41 -12.18 -9.18
N LEU A 31 -17.36 -11.56 -10.35
CA LEU A 31 -18.41 -10.71 -10.93
C LEU A 31 -18.70 -11.11 -12.38
N LEU A 32 -19.77 -10.56 -12.96
CA LEU A 32 -20.11 -10.73 -14.37
C LEU A 32 -20.07 -9.37 -15.07
N CYS A 33 -19.44 -9.30 -16.24
CA CYS A 33 -19.47 -8.13 -17.08
C CYS A 33 -20.89 -7.88 -17.60
N ALA A 34 -21.43 -6.68 -17.41
CA ALA A 34 -22.78 -6.33 -17.86
C ALA A 34 -22.90 -6.17 -19.38
N SER A 35 -21.79 -6.00 -20.10
CA SER A 35 -21.79 -5.83 -21.55
C SER A 35 -21.67 -7.16 -22.31
N CYS A 36 -20.82 -8.09 -21.84
CA CYS A 36 -20.54 -9.35 -22.55
C CYS A 36 -20.84 -10.61 -21.75
N GLY A 37 -21.24 -10.49 -20.47
CA GLY A 37 -21.52 -11.63 -19.60
C GLY A 37 -20.30 -12.42 -19.13
N ARG A 38 -19.08 -12.09 -19.56
CA ARG A 38 -17.87 -12.79 -19.14
C ARG A 38 -17.63 -12.68 -17.63
N PRO A 39 -17.09 -13.73 -16.98
CA PRO A 39 -16.68 -13.65 -15.60
C PRO A 39 -15.50 -12.69 -15.45
N ILE A 40 -15.57 -11.87 -14.41
CA ILE A 40 -14.46 -11.06 -13.90
C ILE A 40 -14.00 -11.77 -12.63
N ALA A 41 -12.81 -12.34 -12.66
CA ALA A 41 -12.27 -13.12 -11.56
C ALA A 41 -11.95 -12.23 -10.35
N GLU A 42 -11.82 -12.84 -9.17
CA GLU A 42 -11.31 -12.14 -8.00
C GLU A 42 -9.88 -11.64 -8.26
N GLY A 43 -9.58 -10.42 -7.82
CA GLY A 43 -8.31 -9.72 -8.08
C GLY A 43 -8.22 -9.06 -9.46
N GLU A 44 -9.14 -9.36 -10.38
CA GLU A 44 -9.15 -8.79 -11.72
C GLU A 44 -9.63 -7.33 -11.70
N ILE A 45 -9.11 -6.56 -12.66
CA ILE A 45 -9.40 -5.14 -12.80
C ILE A 45 -10.61 -4.94 -13.71
N PHE A 46 -11.48 -4.00 -13.36
CA PHE A 46 -12.65 -3.66 -14.17
C PHE A 46 -13.06 -2.20 -13.95
N THR A 47 -13.96 -1.69 -14.79
CA THR A 47 -14.56 -0.35 -14.62
C THR A 47 -16.05 -0.46 -14.35
N ARG A 48 -16.65 0.58 -13.76
CA ARG A 48 -18.10 0.67 -13.59
C ARG A 48 -18.65 1.77 -14.49
N ARG A 49 -19.37 1.38 -15.53
CA ARG A 49 -19.95 2.30 -16.52
C ARG A 49 -21.44 2.07 -16.67
N LYS A 50 -22.14 3.03 -17.26
CA LYS A 50 -23.53 2.84 -17.67
C LYS A 50 -23.55 2.01 -18.96
N PRO A 51 -24.11 0.79 -18.96
CA PRO A 51 -24.25 0.05 -20.20
C PRO A 51 -25.25 0.76 -21.13
N PRO A 52 -25.08 0.65 -22.45
CA PRO A 52 -26.02 1.22 -23.41
C PRO A 52 -27.43 0.65 -23.16
N GLY A 53 -28.43 1.53 -23.03
CA GLY A 53 -29.82 1.15 -22.75
C GLY A 53 -30.19 1.01 -21.26
N GLN A 54 -29.26 1.20 -20.32
CA GLN A 54 -29.56 1.25 -18.88
C GLN A 54 -29.07 2.57 -18.27
N HIS A 55 -30.00 3.45 -17.89
CA HIS A 55 -29.64 4.84 -17.57
C HIS A 55 -29.32 5.11 -16.09
N LEU A 56 -29.63 4.17 -15.19
CA LEU A 56 -29.68 4.45 -13.74
C LEU A 56 -28.57 3.80 -12.91
N ARG A 57 -27.93 2.72 -13.39
CA ARG A 57 -26.96 1.97 -12.57
C ARG A 57 -25.62 1.81 -13.27
N LEU A 58 -24.56 2.16 -12.54
CA LEU A 58 -23.19 1.81 -12.92
C LEU A 58 -22.97 0.31 -12.71
N MET A 59 -22.62 -0.39 -13.79
CA MET A 59 -22.44 -1.83 -13.81
C MET A 59 -21.00 -2.20 -14.16
N PRO A 60 -20.48 -3.32 -13.66
CA PRO A 60 -19.13 -3.79 -13.97
C PRO A 60 -18.97 -4.08 -15.47
N GLN A 61 -17.88 -3.61 -16.06
CA GLN A 61 -17.45 -3.91 -17.42
C GLN A 61 -16.01 -4.41 -17.41
N CYS A 62 -15.76 -5.56 -18.04
CA CYS A 62 -14.42 -6.11 -18.17
C CYS A 62 -13.54 -5.20 -19.05
N THR A 63 -12.23 -5.41 -18.96
CA THR A 63 -11.23 -4.65 -19.72
C THR A 63 -11.39 -4.77 -21.23
N ASP A 64 -11.94 -5.89 -21.74
CA ASP A 64 -12.26 -6.03 -23.16
C ASP A 64 -13.40 -5.10 -23.62
N CYS A 65 -14.44 -4.94 -22.78
CA CYS A 65 -15.60 -4.11 -23.08
C CYS A 65 -15.38 -2.63 -22.76
N ALA A 66 -14.49 -2.36 -21.79
CA ALA A 66 -14.10 -1.02 -21.37
C ALA A 66 -12.58 -1.00 -21.17
N PRO A 67 -11.81 -0.77 -22.25
CA PRO A 67 -10.36 -0.73 -22.20
C PRO A 67 -9.86 0.29 -21.17
N VAL A 68 -9.00 -0.19 -20.27
CA VAL A 68 -8.30 0.63 -19.28
C VAL A 68 -6.88 0.88 -19.77
N GLN A 69 -6.55 2.14 -20.07
CA GLN A 69 -5.18 2.54 -20.36
C GLN A 69 -4.59 3.17 -19.10
N PHE A 70 -3.72 2.43 -18.43
CA PHE A 70 -2.91 2.99 -17.35
C PHE A 70 -1.80 3.82 -17.99
N HIS A 71 -1.83 5.14 -17.80
CA HIS A 71 -0.67 5.94 -18.12
C HIS A 71 0.44 5.61 -17.11
N THR A 72 1.54 5.04 -17.61
CA THR A 72 2.74 4.70 -16.84
C THR A 72 3.42 5.90 -16.17
N SER A 73 2.92 7.12 -16.38
CA SER A 73 3.33 8.32 -15.66
C SER A 73 2.71 8.43 -14.25
N ASP A 74 1.69 7.63 -13.91
CA ASP A 74 1.22 7.49 -12.52
C ASP A 74 2.18 6.60 -11.71
N ARG A 75 3.42 7.08 -11.53
CA ARG A 75 4.44 6.50 -10.63
C ARG A 75 3.99 6.38 -9.16
N LYS A 76 2.82 6.93 -8.80
CA LYS A 76 2.27 6.88 -7.45
C LYS A 76 1.77 5.49 -7.01
N ILE A 77 1.85 4.48 -7.88
CA ILE A 77 1.48 3.09 -7.52
C ILE A 77 2.64 2.36 -6.81
N ARG A 78 3.88 2.85 -6.89
CA ARG A 78 4.96 2.27 -6.11
C ARG A 78 4.92 2.85 -4.70
N SER A 79 4.56 2.02 -3.73
CA SER A 79 4.75 2.37 -2.33
C SER A 79 6.22 2.66 -2.08
N ALA A 80 6.53 3.65 -1.22
CA ALA A 80 7.91 3.99 -0.86
C ALA A 80 8.72 2.76 -0.39
N LEU A 81 8.02 1.77 0.18
CA LEU A 81 8.57 0.48 0.54
C LEU A 81 9.08 -0.31 -0.67
N ILE A 82 8.27 -0.43 -1.74
CA ILE A 82 8.64 -1.16 -2.95
C ILE A 82 9.79 -0.45 -3.67
N GLU A 83 9.81 0.89 -3.68
CA GLU A 83 10.96 1.64 -4.20
C GLU A 83 12.22 1.38 -3.38
N ALA A 84 12.14 1.35 -2.05
CA ALA A 84 13.28 1.05 -1.19
C ALA A 84 13.83 -0.38 -1.40
N LEU A 85 12.95 -1.37 -1.62
CA LEU A 85 13.34 -2.77 -1.84
C LEU A 85 13.94 -3.03 -3.23
N LEU A 86 13.53 -2.26 -4.24
CA LEU A 86 14.03 -2.36 -5.61
C LEU A 86 15.24 -1.46 -5.87
N SER A 87 15.57 -0.57 -4.94
CA SER A 87 16.76 0.27 -5.06
C SER A 87 18.01 -0.58 -4.88
N PRO A 88 19.06 -0.37 -5.71
CA PRO A 88 20.32 -1.05 -5.50
C PRO A 88 20.82 -0.73 -4.09
N ALA A 89 21.18 -1.76 -3.34
CA ALA A 89 21.76 -1.58 -2.01
C ALA A 89 22.94 -0.61 -2.14
N PRO A 90 23.07 0.41 -1.27
CA PRO A 90 24.27 1.22 -1.27
C PRO A 90 25.44 0.26 -1.05
N GLU A 91 26.36 0.21 -2.00
CA GLU A 91 27.61 -0.51 -1.85
C GLU A 91 28.41 0.24 -0.78
N THR A 92 28.13 -0.06 0.48
CA THR A 92 29.05 0.27 1.55
C THR A 92 30.30 -0.57 1.30
N PRO A 93 31.48 0.05 1.16
CA PRO A 93 32.72 -0.68 1.24
C PRO A 93 32.69 -1.40 2.59
N LEU A 94 32.76 -2.74 2.56
CA LEU A 94 33.04 -3.54 3.74
C LEU A 94 34.47 -3.25 4.19
N THR A 95 34.68 -2.09 4.80
CA THR A 95 35.84 -1.88 5.66
C THR A 95 35.56 -2.72 6.89
N HIS A 96 36.08 -3.95 6.89
CA HIS A 96 36.18 -4.80 8.07
C HIS A 96 36.95 -4.03 9.16
N ALA A 97 36.24 -3.29 10.00
CA ALA A 97 36.74 -2.89 11.30
C ALA A 97 36.26 -3.95 12.30
N PRO A 98 37.15 -4.60 13.06
CA PRO A 98 36.74 -5.53 14.10
C PRO A 98 35.87 -4.79 15.12
N ALA A 99 34.79 -5.46 15.52
CA ALA A 99 33.93 -5.01 16.61
C ALA A 99 34.79 -4.83 17.87
N VAL A 100 35.13 -3.58 18.19
CA VAL A 100 35.58 -3.23 19.53
C VAL A 100 34.33 -3.32 20.40
N MET A 101 34.18 -4.44 21.09
CA MET A 101 33.26 -4.57 22.21
C MET A 101 33.60 -3.46 23.21
N LYS A 102 32.77 -2.41 23.26
CA LYS A 102 32.81 -1.49 24.38
C LYS A 102 32.37 -2.29 25.62
N PRO A 103 33.20 -2.39 26.68
CA PRO A 103 32.72 -2.97 27.92
C PRO A 103 31.60 -2.09 28.47
N LEU A 104 30.42 -2.68 28.64
CA LEU A 104 29.40 -2.16 29.55
C LEU A 104 29.98 -2.25 30.96
N THR A 105 30.43 -1.14 31.53
CA THR A 105 30.34 -0.84 32.97
C THR A 105 31.12 0.43 33.26
N ASP A 106 30.42 1.51 33.62
CA ASP A 106 30.88 2.43 34.69
C ASP A 106 29.80 3.45 35.12
N GLU A 107 28.82 3.78 34.28
CA GLU A 107 27.78 4.76 34.66
C GLU A 107 26.74 4.21 35.66
N ALA A 108 26.48 2.90 35.65
CA ALA A 108 25.50 2.28 36.56
C ALA A 108 26.03 2.14 38.00
N ALA A 109 27.35 2.05 38.19
CA ALA A 109 27.97 1.97 39.51
C ALA A 109 27.97 3.34 40.21
N GLN A 110 28.27 4.42 39.47
CA GLN A 110 28.32 5.77 40.02
C GLN A 110 26.93 6.34 40.40
N ALA A 111 25.86 5.87 39.73
CA ALA A 111 24.49 6.28 40.03
C ALA A 111 23.92 5.67 41.33
N ARG A 112 24.41 4.49 41.74
CA ARG A 112 24.00 3.84 43.00
C ARG A 112 24.69 4.49 44.19
N GLU A 113 25.99 4.76 44.11
CA GLU A 113 26.75 5.37 45.22
C GLU A 113 26.29 6.81 45.54
N LYS A 114 25.91 7.59 44.51
CA LYS A 114 25.34 8.94 44.72
C LYS A 114 23.97 8.94 45.42
N ARG A 115 23.14 7.92 45.19
CA ARG A 115 21.83 7.79 45.87
C ARG A 115 21.97 7.35 47.32
N GLU A 116 22.97 6.53 47.62
CA GLU A 116 23.20 6.04 48.98
C GLU A 116 23.84 7.10 49.89
N LYS A 117 24.74 7.95 49.35
CA LYS A 117 25.26 9.12 50.09
C LYS A 117 24.18 10.18 50.36
N ALA A 118 23.31 10.46 49.39
CA ALA A 118 22.24 11.46 49.55
C ALA A 118 21.18 11.05 50.60
N ALA A 119 20.98 9.76 50.85
CA ALA A 119 20.05 9.27 51.88
C ALA A 119 20.59 9.39 53.31
N ARG A 120 21.91 9.60 53.48
CA ARG A 120 22.57 9.63 54.79
C ARG A 120 22.81 11.05 55.33
N GLU A 121 22.66 12.08 54.51
CA GLU A 121 22.77 13.51 54.90
C GLU A 121 21.44 14.17 55.27
N VAL A 122 20.33 13.43 55.30
CA VAL A 122 18.99 13.95 55.64
C VAL A 122 18.48 13.42 57.00
N GLN A 123 19.39 13.07 57.92
CA GLN A 123 19.08 12.81 59.33
C GLN A 123 19.84 13.78 60.23
#